data_AF-A0AAD4XWY3-F1
#
_entry.id   AF-A0AAD4XWY3-F1
#
_cell.length_a   1.000
_cell.length_b   1.000
_cell.length_c   1.000
_cell.angle_alpha   90.00
_cell.angle_beta   90.00
_cell.angle_gamma   90.00
#
_symmetry.space_group_name_H-M   'P 1'
#
loop_
_entity.id
_entity.type
_entity.pdbx_description
1 polymer ?
#
loop_
_entity_poly.entity_id
_entity_poly.type
_entity_poly.pdbx_seq_one_letter_code
_entity_poly.pdbx_strand_id
1 'polypeptide(L)'
;MAPKRPRVSKPNTDDDVITSLQWICETVKGCHEFKIKGYSTGIEIGESMTSGKFIVGGHDWVILFNPDGEPKPSEEYLSLYLQLVSPREARATFECKLLDPGRKGKHGVHYISECKTFVTAGTTWDVCVLNYVNPLAVFRVIKAILKLG
;
A
#
# COMPACT_ATOMS: atom_id res chain seq x y z
N MET A 1 12.02 -15.30 77.35
CA MET A 1 10.74 -14.99 76.68
C MET A 1 10.99 -14.97 75.18
N ALA A 2 10.34 -15.86 74.41
CA ALA A 2 10.45 -15.86 72.95
C ALA A 2 9.36 -14.95 72.36
N PRO A 3 9.61 -14.17 71.29
CA PRO A 3 8.57 -13.36 70.66
C PRO A 3 7.55 -14.29 69.99
N LYS A 4 6.25 -14.08 70.26
CA LYS A 4 5.20 -14.75 69.48
C LYS A 4 5.30 -14.29 68.03
N ARG A 5 5.44 -15.23 67.10
CA ARG A 5 5.47 -14.96 65.66
C ARG A 5 4.10 -14.39 65.23
N PRO A 6 4.03 -13.25 64.51
CA PRO A 6 2.76 -12.75 64.01
C PRO A 6 2.13 -13.75 63.03
N ARG A 7 0.81 -13.90 63.10
CA ARG A 7 0.04 -14.67 62.11
C ARG A 7 0.06 -13.87 60.81
N VAL A 8 0.74 -14.38 59.77
CA VAL A 8 0.66 -13.80 58.42
C VAL A 8 -0.75 -14.05 57.91
N SER A 9 -1.57 -13.00 57.84
CA SER A 9 -2.76 -13.01 57.00
C SER A 9 -2.29 -13.00 55.54
N LYS A 10 -2.72 -14.00 54.77
CA LYS A 10 -2.58 -13.98 53.31
C LYS A 10 -3.26 -12.69 52.82
N PRO A 11 -2.60 -11.84 52.03
CA PRO A 11 -3.32 -10.77 51.37
C PRO A 11 -4.36 -11.42 50.45
N ASN A 12 -5.58 -10.92 50.54
CA ASN A 12 -6.69 -11.31 49.69
C ASN A 12 -6.29 -11.07 48.24
N THR A 13 -6.71 -11.97 47.37
CA THR A 13 -6.62 -11.86 45.92
C THR A 13 -7.39 -10.62 45.50
N ASP A 14 -6.72 -9.48 45.42
CA ASP A 14 -7.23 -8.34 44.66
C ASP A 14 -6.99 -8.69 43.20
N ASP A 15 -8.09 -8.92 42.51
CA ASP A 15 -8.16 -9.17 41.09
C ASP A 15 -7.22 -8.23 40.33
N ASP A 16 -6.38 -8.84 39.50
CA ASP A 16 -5.61 -8.19 38.45
C ASP A 16 -6.51 -7.19 37.69
N VAL A 17 -6.50 -5.91 38.10
CA VAL A 17 -6.90 -4.82 37.23
C VAL A 17 -5.77 -4.66 36.21
N ILE A 18 -5.67 -5.65 35.31
CA ILE A 18 -5.03 -5.48 34.01
C ILE A 18 -5.90 -4.45 33.32
N THR A 19 -5.51 -3.19 33.45
CA THR A 19 -6.01 -2.13 32.58
C THR A 19 -5.57 -2.52 31.17
N SER A 20 -6.45 -3.25 30.48
CA SER A 20 -6.26 -3.62 29.09
C SER A 20 -6.26 -2.33 28.27
N LEU A 21 -5.06 -1.83 27.97
CA LEU A 21 -4.87 -0.73 27.03
C LEU A 21 -5.12 -1.27 25.63
N GLN A 22 -6.37 -1.21 25.18
CA GLN A 22 -6.68 -1.42 23.77
C GLN A 22 -6.19 -0.22 22.96
N TRP A 23 -5.14 -0.42 22.16
CA TRP A 23 -4.76 0.52 21.12
C TRP A 23 -5.79 0.41 19.98
N ILE A 24 -6.64 1.42 19.83
CA ILE A 24 -7.54 1.55 18.69
C ILE A 24 -6.79 2.31 17.60
N CYS A 25 -6.30 1.60 16.59
CA CYS A 25 -5.82 2.23 15.35
C CYS A 25 -7.00 2.35 14.39
N GLU A 26 -7.41 3.57 14.07
CA GLU A 26 -8.39 3.82 13.03
C GLU A 26 -7.74 3.65 11.66
N THR A 27 -8.11 2.60 10.93
CA THR A 27 -7.62 2.38 9.58
C THR A 27 -8.53 3.05 8.55
N VAL A 28 -8.01 4.03 7.79
CA VAL A 28 -8.75 4.64 6.68
C VAL A 28 -8.43 3.92 5.37
N LYS A 29 -9.46 3.45 4.65
CA LYS A 29 -9.30 2.74 3.37
C LYS A 29 -9.84 3.58 2.19
N GLY A 30 -9.07 3.65 1.11
CA GLY A 30 -9.47 4.28 -0.16
C GLY A 30 -9.15 3.40 -1.36
N CYS A 31 -9.82 3.67 -2.49
CA CYS A 31 -9.61 2.96 -3.74
C CYS A 31 -9.58 3.94 -4.92
N HIS A 32 -8.68 3.72 -5.88
CA HIS A 32 -8.59 4.50 -7.12
C HIS A 32 -8.46 3.56 -8.32
N GLU A 33 -9.20 3.84 -9.40
CA GLU A 33 -9.07 3.14 -10.67
C GLU A 33 -8.44 4.06 -11.72
N PHE A 34 -7.23 3.70 -12.15
CA PHE A 34 -6.50 4.42 -13.17
C PHE A 34 -6.61 3.67 -14.50
N LYS A 35 -7.37 4.26 -15.45
CA LYS A 35 -7.59 3.70 -16.79
C LYS A 35 -6.48 4.12 -17.74
N ILE A 36 -5.78 3.16 -18.30
CA ILE A 36 -4.72 3.36 -19.29
C ILE A 36 -5.37 3.51 -20.67
N LYS A 37 -5.25 4.68 -21.29
CA LYS A 37 -5.69 4.92 -22.68
C LYS A 37 -4.51 4.69 -23.62
N GLY A 38 -4.79 4.29 -24.87
CA GLY A 38 -3.77 4.20 -25.93
C GLY A 38 -2.90 2.94 -25.94
N TYR A 39 -2.98 2.05 -24.95
CA TYR A 39 -2.11 0.86 -24.88
C TYR A 39 -2.20 -0.03 -26.14
N SER A 40 -3.38 -0.20 -26.74
CA SER A 40 -3.57 -1.03 -27.94
C SER A 40 -3.21 -0.34 -29.27
N THR A 41 -2.97 0.97 -29.26
CA THR A 41 -2.61 1.74 -30.47
C THR A 41 -1.10 1.99 -30.58
N GLY A 42 -0.32 1.37 -29.69
CA GLY A 42 1.05 1.79 -29.42
C GLY A 42 1.00 3.00 -28.51
N ILE A 43 1.14 2.80 -27.19
CA ILE A 43 1.75 3.86 -26.38
C ILE A 43 3.09 4.14 -27.02
N GLU A 44 3.44 5.42 -27.20
CA GLU A 44 4.81 5.78 -27.55
C GLU A 44 5.71 5.15 -26.50
N ILE A 45 6.39 4.07 -26.91
CA ILE A 45 7.29 3.28 -26.07
C ILE A 45 8.20 4.27 -25.34
N GLY A 46 8.15 4.30 -24.01
CA GLY A 46 8.96 5.17 -23.17
C GLY A 46 8.23 6.21 -22.32
N GLU A 47 6.95 6.55 -22.58
CA GLU A 47 6.29 7.60 -21.79
C GLU A 47 5.62 7.06 -20.51
N SER A 48 6.04 7.59 -19.35
CA SER A 48 5.38 7.32 -18.07
C SER A 48 4.05 8.05 -17.98
N MET A 49 3.04 7.41 -17.39
CA MET A 49 1.70 7.96 -17.23
C MET A 49 1.36 8.19 -15.76
N THR A 50 0.81 9.37 -15.44
CA THR A 50 0.40 9.72 -14.08
C THR A 50 -1.12 9.71 -13.94
N SER A 51 -1.64 9.15 -12.85
CA SER A 51 -3.07 9.19 -12.54
C SER A 51 -3.54 10.60 -12.17
N GLY A 52 -4.86 10.79 -12.11
CA GLY A 52 -5.41 11.92 -11.36
C GLY A 52 -5.09 11.80 -9.87
N LYS A 53 -5.14 12.93 -9.16
CA LYS A 53 -5.05 12.94 -7.69
C LYS A 53 -6.26 12.23 -7.08
N PHE A 54 -6.05 11.48 -6.01
CA PHE A 54 -7.12 10.89 -5.22
C PHE A 54 -6.84 11.06 -3.73
N ILE A 55 -7.91 11.19 -2.95
CA ILE A 55 -7.83 11.52 -1.52
C ILE A 55 -8.10 10.29 -0.68
N VAL A 56 -7.20 9.97 0.24
CA VAL A 56 -7.38 8.93 1.26
C VAL A 56 -6.83 9.44 2.58
N GLY A 57 -7.62 9.34 3.65
CA GLY A 57 -7.26 9.84 4.99
C GLY A 57 -6.85 11.31 5.03
N GLY A 58 -7.43 12.15 4.18
CA GLY A 58 -7.11 13.57 4.11
C GLY A 58 -5.79 13.90 3.40
N HIS A 59 -5.16 12.91 2.77
CA HIS A 59 -3.93 13.07 2.00
C HIS A 59 -4.20 12.92 0.50
N ASP A 60 -3.52 13.72 -0.31
CA ASP A 60 -3.52 13.63 -1.76
C ASP A 60 -2.47 12.61 -2.23
N TRP A 61 -2.89 11.71 -3.10
CA TRP A 61 -2.04 10.66 -3.67
C TRP A 61 -2.12 10.66 -5.20
N VAL A 62 -1.03 10.23 -5.84
CA VAL A 62 -1.00 9.94 -7.29
C VAL A 62 -0.28 8.62 -7.54
N ILE A 63 -0.61 7.99 -8.67
CA ILE A 63 0.07 6.80 -9.18
C ILE A 63 0.85 7.20 -10.42
N LEU A 64 2.13 6.84 -10.46
CA LEU A 64 2.95 6.89 -11.67
C LEU A 64 3.09 5.47 -12.22
N PHE A 65 2.80 5.28 -13.49
CA PHE A 65 2.96 4.02 -14.20
C PHE A 65 4.01 4.17 -15.29
N ASN A 66 5.04 3.34 -15.22
CA ASN A 66 6.07 3.25 -16.23
C ASN A 66 5.96 1.88 -16.94
N PRO A 67 5.48 1.83 -18.20
CA PRO A 67 5.23 0.58 -18.92
C PRO A 67 6.51 -0.21 -19.23
N ASP A 68 7.65 0.47 -19.39
CA ASP A 68 8.92 -0.15 -19.79
C ASP A 68 9.83 -0.47 -18.60
N GLY A 69 9.36 -0.17 -17.38
CA GLY A 69 10.13 -0.35 -16.16
C GLY A 69 11.40 0.49 -16.13
N GLU A 70 12.32 0.13 -15.22
CA GLU A 70 13.68 0.66 -15.23
C GLU A 70 14.53 -0.21 -16.18
N PRO A 71 15.43 0.36 -17.00
CA PRO A 71 16.22 -0.42 -17.96
C PRO A 71 17.12 -1.42 -17.22
N LYS A 72 16.67 -2.67 -17.13
CA LYS A 72 17.47 -3.81 -16.66
C LYS A 72 17.59 -4.85 -17.77
N PRO A 73 18.78 -5.43 -17.95
CA PRO A 73 19.13 -6.16 -19.17
C PRO A 73 18.47 -7.54 -19.35
N SER A 74 17.64 -8.04 -18.43
CA SER A 74 17.19 -9.44 -18.46
C SER A 74 15.71 -9.68 -18.14
N GLU A 75 14.91 -8.64 -17.87
CA GLU A 75 13.52 -8.82 -17.46
C GLU A 75 12.64 -7.68 -18.03
N GLU A 76 11.59 -8.06 -18.76
CA GLU A 76 10.48 -7.16 -19.06
C GLU A 76 9.61 -7.05 -17.81
N TYR A 77 9.72 -5.95 -17.07
CA TYR A 77 8.80 -5.60 -16.00
C TYR A 77 8.31 -4.18 -16.21
N LEU A 78 7.11 -3.92 -15.73
CA LEU A 78 6.58 -2.57 -15.63
C LEU A 78 6.68 -2.13 -14.16
N SER A 79 6.80 -0.82 -13.96
CA SER A 79 6.90 -0.24 -12.62
C SER A 79 5.68 0.63 -12.32
N LEU A 80 5.16 0.50 -11.10
CA LEU A 80 4.13 1.35 -10.55
C LEU A 80 4.65 2.03 -9.29
N TYR A 81 4.40 3.32 -9.14
CA TYR A 81 4.81 4.08 -7.97
C TYR A 81 3.61 4.76 -7.35
N LEU A 82 3.49 4.68 -6.03
CA LEU A 82 2.55 5.49 -5.26
C LEU A 82 3.29 6.68 -4.67
N GLN A 83 2.78 7.88 -4.91
CA GLN A 83 3.36 9.12 -4.40
C GLN A 83 2.36 9.86 -3.51
N LEU A 84 2.86 10.31 -2.35
CA LEU A 84 2.18 11.25 -1.48
C LEU A 84 2.44 12.69 -1.95
N VAL A 85 1.39 13.43 -2.26
CA VAL A 85 1.46 14.81 -2.79
C VAL A 85 1.20 15.85 -1.70
N SER A 86 0.43 15.52 -0.67
CA SER A 86 0.19 16.42 0.46
C SER A 86 1.46 16.63 1.29
N PRO A 87 1.74 17.82 1.86
CA PRO A 87 2.99 18.19 2.58
C PRO A 87 3.26 17.49 3.92
N ARG A 88 2.49 16.45 4.24
CA ARG A 88 2.56 15.71 5.52
C ARG A 88 3.11 14.32 5.28
N GLU A 89 3.56 13.67 6.36
CA GLU A 89 3.86 12.25 6.36
C GLU A 89 2.55 11.43 6.44
N ALA A 90 2.54 10.26 5.79
CA ALA A 90 1.48 9.28 5.97
C ALA A 90 2.04 7.86 6.00
N ARG A 91 1.55 7.03 6.92
CA ARG A 91 1.83 5.59 6.95
C ARG A 91 0.74 4.82 6.24
N ALA A 92 1.11 4.01 5.25
CA ALA A 92 0.15 3.30 4.44
C ALA A 92 0.63 1.91 4.00
N THR A 93 -0.33 1.01 3.81
CA THR A 93 -0.17 -0.18 2.96
C THR A 93 -0.87 0.05 1.63
N PHE A 94 -0.19 -0.26 0.54
CA PHE A 94 -0.68 -0.11 -0.81
C PHE A 94 -0.87 -1.47 -1.49
N GLU A 95 -2.04 -1.68 -2.09
CA GLU A 95 -2.38 -2.85 -2.88
C GLU A 95 -2.69 -2.40 -4.30
N CYS A 96 -2.06 -3.03 -5.32
CA CYS A 96 -2.32 -2.74 -6.71
C CYS A 96 -2.68 -4.00 -7.51
N LYS A 97 -3.64 -3.84 -8.44
CA LYS A 97 -4.08 -4.89 -9.36
C LYS A 97 -4.10 -4.38 -10.78
N LEU A 98 -3.47 -5.10 -11.69
CA LEU A 98 -3.59 -4.87 -13.12
C LEU A 98 -4.73 -5.71 -13.68
N LEU A 99 -5.69 -5.10 -14.39
CA LEU A 99 -6.86 -5.80 -14.89
C LEU A 99 -6.91 -5.79 -16.43
N ASP A 100 -7.03 -6.98 -17.01
CA ASP A 100 -7.32 -7.17 -18.44
C ASP A 100 -8.84 -7.13 -18.67
N PRO A 101 -9.36 -6.12 -19.41
CA PRO A 101 -10.78 -6.01 -19.70
C PRO A 101 -11.29 -7.08 -20.67
N GLY A 102 -10.43 -7.68 -21.51
CA GLY A 102 -10.82 -8.71 -22.47
C GLY A 102 -11.16 -10.05 -21.82
N ARG A 103 -10.66 -10.30 -20.60
CA ARG A 103 -10.82 -11.59 -19.89
C ARG A 103 -11.63 -11.47 -18.60
N LYS A 104 -12.56 -10.50 -18.51
CA LYS A 104 -13.42 -10.26 -17.32
C LYS A 104 -12.63 -10.19 -16.00
N GLY A 105 -11.42 -9.63 -16.01
CA GLY A 105 -10.60 -9.45 -14.80
C GLY A 105 -10.02 -10.74 -14.19
N LYS A 106 -9.99 -11.86 -14.93
CA LYS A 106 -9.53 -13.16 -14.40
C LYS A 106 -8.01 -13.36 -14.36
N HIS A 107 -7.25 -12.60 -15.15
CA HIS A 107 -5.78 -12.62 -15.15
C HIS A 107 -5.31 -11.21 -14.83
N GLY A 108 -4.96 -11.00 -13.56
CA GLY A 108 -4.42 -9.75 -13.10
C GLY A 108 -3.21 -9.99 -12.23
N VAL A 109 -2.16 -9.19 -12.43
CA VAL A 109 -1.04 -9.16 -11.49
C VAL A 109 -1.52 -8.44 -10.23
N HIS A 110 -1.20 -8.99 -9.06
CA HIS A 110 -1.57 -8.45 -7.76
C HIS A 110 -0.33 -8.26 -6.92
N TYR A 111 -0.16 -7.05 -6.38
CA TYR A 111 0.89 -6.72 -5.45
C TYR A 111 0.32 -6.04 -4.23
N ILE A 112 0.93 -6.30 -3.08
CA ILE A 112 0.64 -5.67 -1.80
C ILE A 112 1.97 -5.28 -1.19
N SER A 113 2.14 -4.01 -0.84
CA SER A 113 3.32 -3.51 -0.16
C SER A 113 3.30 -3.93 1.32
N GLU A 114 4.46 -3.84 1.97
CA GLU A 114 4.48 -3.71 3.43
C GLU A 114 3.91 -2.34 3.86
N CYS A 115 3.61 -2.15 5.14
CA CYS A 115 3.29 -0.82 5.65
C CYS A 115 4.53 0.07 5.58
N LYS A 116 4.40 1.22 4.92
CA LYS A 116 5.51 2.18 4.74
C LYS A 116 5.11 3.58 5.10
N THR A 117 6.11 4.36 5.49
CA THR A 117 6.03 5.79 5.69
C THR A 117 6.31 6.52 4.38
N PHE A 118 5.37 7.32 3.92
CA PHE A 118 5.46 8.18 2.74
C PHE A 118 5.68 9.63 3.18
N VAL A 119 6.62 10.32 2.53
CA VAL A 119 6.89 11.75 2.76
C VAL A 119 6.84 12.51 1.43
N THR A 120 6.30 13.72 1.47
CA THR A 120 6.11 14.58 0.27
C THR A 120 7.42 15.01 -0.38
N ALA A 121 8.49 15.09 0.40
CA ALA A 121 9.78 15.61 -0.01
C ALA A 121 10.54 14.60 -0.90
N GLY A 122 9.98 14.24 -2.05
CA GLY A 122 10.67 13.70 -3.23
C GLY A 122 11.54 12.45 -3.07
N THR A 123 11.58 11.79 -1.92
CA THR A 123 12.65 10.83 -1.58
C THR A 123 12.18 9.42 -1.28
N THR A 124 10.87 9.18 -1.10
CA THR A 124 10.32 7.83 -1.01
C THR A 124 9.20 7.65 -2.03
N TRP A 125 9.60 7.35 -3.26
CA TRP A 125 8.73 6.60 -4.15
C TRP A 125 8.69 5.17 -3.65
N ASP A 126 7.53 4.67 -3.21
CA ASP A 126 7.42 3.23 -3.02
C ASP A 126 7.18 2.58 -4.39
N VAL A 127 8.11 1.71 -4.79
CA VAL A 127 8.11 1.04 -6.08
C VAL A 127 7.42 -0.30 -5.94
N CYS A 128 6.26 -0.41 -6.56
CA CYS A 128 5.64 -1.69 -6.86
C CYS A 128 6.23 -2.19 -8.18
N VAL A 129 7.24 -3.05 -8.12
CA VAL A 129 7.73 -3.76 -9.30
C VAL A 129 6.78 -4.92 -9.56
N LEU A 130 6.07 -4.88 -10.68
CA LEU A 130 5.25 -5.98 -11.12
C LEU A 130 6.01 -6.74 -12.20
N ASN A 131 6.60 -7.88 -11.83
CA ASN A 131 7.18 -8.80 -12.81
C ASN A 131 6.04 -9.32 -13.67
N TYR A 132 6.05 -8.94 -14.95
CA TYR A 132 4.98 -9.24 -15.87
C TYR A 132 5.51 -10.00 -17.08
N VAL A 133 5.27 -11.30 -17.09
CA VAL A 133 5.75 -12.21 -18.13
C VAL A 133 4.62 -12.51 -19.12
N ASN A 134 4.13 -11.51 -19.86
CA ASN A 134 3.34 -11.76 -21.09
C ASN A 134 3.13 -10.50 -21.95
N PRO A 135 3.80 -10.33 -23.11
CA PRO A 135 3.61 -9.16 -23.97
C PRO A 135 2.20 -9.04 -24.61
N LEU A 136 1.28 -10.00 -24.38
CA LEU A 136 -0.04 -10.04 -25.00
C LEU A 136 -1.21 -9.56 -24.14
N ALA A 137 -1.08 -9.39 -22.81
CA ALA A 137 -2.20 -8.81 -22.03
C ALA A 137 -2.06 -7.30 -21.93
N VAL A 138 -2.98 -6.64 -22.65
CA VAL A 138 -3.18 -5.20 -22.59
C VAL A 138 -3.95 -4.90 -21.30
N PHE A 139 -3.25 -4.65 -20.20
CA PHE A 139 -3.90 -4.13 -19.00
C PHE A 139 -4.41 -2.73 -19.28
N ARG A 140 -5.70 -2.49 -18.96
CA ARG A 140 -6.31 -1.17 -19.19
C ARG A 140 -6.74 -0.49 -17.90
N VAL A 141 -6.67 -1.18 -16.77
CA VAL A 141 -7.09 -0.63 -15.48
C VAL A 141 -6.09 -1.05 -14.40
N ILE A 142 -5.55 -0.07 -13.69
CA ILE A 142 -4.85 -0.25 -12.43
C ILE A 142 -5.84 0.05 -11.31
N LYS A 143 -6.10 -0.92 -10.44
CA LYS A 143 -6.88 -0.72 -9.22
C LYS A 143 -5.95 -0.62 -8.02
N ALA A 144 -5.87 0.57 -7.45
CA ALA A 144 -5.11 0.90 -6.26
C ALA A 144 -6.01 0.89 -5.03
N ILE A 145 -5.56 0.26 -3.96
CA ILE A 145 -6.22 0.26 -2.65
C ILE A 145 -5.19 0.73 -1.63
N LEU A 146 -5.53 1.79 -0.89
CA LEU A 146 -4.67 2.36 0.13
C LEU A 146 -5.31 2.19 1.50
N LYS A 147 -4.54 1.77 2.48
CA LYS A 147 -4.95 1.63 3.89
C LYS A 147 -3.99 2.44 4.75
N LEU A 148 -4.50 3.42 5.49
CA LEU A 148 -3.72 4.29 6.37
C LEU A 148 -3.93 3.85 7.82
N GLY A 149 -2.86 3.64 8.59
CA GLY A 149 -2.92 3.17 9.99
C GLY A 149 -1.56 2.89 10.65
#